data_AF-A0A7X5XAM8-F1
#
_entry.id   AF-A0A7X5XAM8-F1
#
_cell.length_a   1.000
_cell.length_b   1.000
_cell.length_c   1.000
_cell.angle_alpha   90.00
_cell.angle_beta   90.00
_cell.angle_gamma   90.00
#
_symmetry.space_group_name_H-M   'P 1'
#
loop_
_entity.id
_entity.type
_entity.pdbx_description
1 polymer ?
#
loop_
_entity_poly.entity_id
_entity_poly.type
_entity_poly.pdbx_seq_one_letter_code
_entity_poly.pdbx_strand_id
1 'polypeptide(L)' 'MLKEEIGTRLWPDRARARAEVFTFIETFYNRRRLRKHAVFGYITPHETHQRLQNDQALAA' A
#
# COMPACT_ATOMS: atom_id res chain seq x y z
N MET A 1 10.18 -1.09 14.90
CA MET A 1 9.22 -2.19 14.72
C MET A 1 9.71 -3.08 13.58
N LEU A 2 10.17 -4.30 13.88
CA LEU A 2 10.23 -5.35 12.86
C LEU A 2 8.80 -5.58 12.34
N LYS A 3 8.69 -6.14 11.13
CA LYS A 3 7.48 -6.22 10.30
C LYS A 3 6.35 -7.04 10.95
N GLU A 4 5.63 -6.46 11.92
CA GLU A 4 4.47 -7.08 12.60
C GLU A 4 3.35 -7.51 11.63
N GLU A 5 3.30 -6.90 10.44
CA GLU A 5 2.38 -7.28 9.36
C GLU A 5 2.58 -8.74 8.90
N ILE A 6 3.80 -9.27 9.03
CA ILE A 6 4.10 -10.67 8.75
C ILE A 6 4.08 -11.42 10.08
N GLY A 7 2.90 -11.45 10.70
CA GLY A 7 2.64 -12.28 11.87
C GLY A 7 2.48 -13.75 11.48
N THR A 8 2.65 -14.63 12.47
CA THR A 8 2.40 -16.08 12.46
C THR A 8 0.92 -16.47 12.31
N ARG A 9 0.10 -15.62 11.67
CA ARG A 9 -1.34 -15.86 11.55
C ARG A 9 -1.58 -17.05 10.64
N LEU A 10 -2.14 -18.12 11.20
CA LEU A 10 -2.58 -19.28 10.46
C LEU A 10 -3.97 -19.03 9.91
N TRP A 11 -4.13 -19.20 8.60
CA TRP A 11 -5.43 -19.18 7.95
C TRP A 11 -5.91 -20.62 7.75
N PRO A 12 -7.19 -20.90 8.05
CA PRO A 12 -7.73 -22.25 7.93
C PRO A 12 -7.86 -22.72 6.48
N ASP A 13 -7.87 -21.79 5.52
CA ASP A 13 -7.88 -22.10 4.09
C ASP A 13 -7.21 -20.98 3.27
N ARG A 14 -6.86 -21.31 2.03
CA ARG A 14 -6.20 -20.40 1.10
C ARG A 14 -7.09 -19.23 0.68
N ALA A 15 -8.41 -19.41 0.63
CA ALA A 15 -9.32 -18.35 0.20
C ALA A 15 -9.35 -17.21 1.22
N ARG A 16 -9.41 -17.54 2.51
CA ARG A 16 -9.31 -16.56 3.61
C ARG A 16 -7.95 -15.88 3.65
N ALA A 17 -6.86 -16.62 3.48
CA ALA A 17 -5.53 -16.02 3.37
C ALA A 17 -5.45 -15.00 2.23
N ARG A 18 -5.99 -15.35 1.06
CA ARG A 18 -6.02 -14.47 -0.11
C ARG A 18 -6.84 -13.21 0.18
N ALA A 19 -8.04 -13.33 0.75
CA ALA A 19 -8.90 -12.19 1.09
C ALA A 19 -8.18 -11.21 2.04
N GLU A 20 -7.55 -11.73 3.09
CA GLU A 20 -6.80 -10.90 4.05
C GLU A 20 -5.63 -10.15 3.41
N VAL A 21 -4.93 -10.78 2.45
CA VAL A 21 -3.87 -10.10 1.68
C VAL A 21 -4.43 -8.93 0.88
N PHE A 22 -5.57 -9.10 0.21
CA PHE A 22 -6.22 -7.99 -0.52
C PHE A 22 -6.65 -6.88 0.43
N THR A 23 -7.30 -7.22 1.54
CA THR A 23 -7.70 -6.24 2.55
C THR A 23 -6.49 -5.47 3.08
N PHE A 24 -5.39 -6.15 3.37
CA PHE A 24 -4.15 -5.50 3.80
C PHE A 24 -3.60 -4.54 2.74
N ILE A 25 -3.52 -4.98 1.47
CA ILE A 25 -3.00 -4.15 0.38
C ILE A 25 -3.85 -2.90 0.18
N GLU A 26 -5.17 -3.05 0.13
CA GLU A 26 -6.09 -1.97 -0.21
C GLU A 26 -6.28 -0.98 0.93
N THR A 27 -6.44 -1.46 2.16
CA THR A 27 -6.85 -0.59 3.27
C THR A 27 -5.67 -0.03 4.04
N PHE A 28 -4.56 -0.78 4.11
CA PHE A 28 -3.39 -0.39 4.87
C PHE A 28 -2.21 -0.02 3.96
N TYR A 29 -1.73 -0.96 3.14
CA TYR A 29 -0.48 -0.76 2.40
C TYR A 29 -0.57 0.43 1.44
N ASN A 30 -1.58 0.46 0.58
CA ASN A 30 -1.70 1.51 -0.42
C ASN A 30 -2.13 2.85 0.18
N ARG A 31 -2.96 2.83 1.23
CA ARG A 31 -3.68 4.01 1.73
C ARG A 31 -3.10 4.64 3.00
N ARG A 32 -2.38 3.89 3.82
CA ARG A 32 -1.95 4.32 5.16
C ARG A 32 -0.45 4.18 5.39
N ARG A 33 0.20 3.23 4.70
CA ARG A 33 1.63 2.99 4.87
C ARG A 33 2.44 4.10 4.21
N LEU A 34 3.07 4.94 5.03
CA LEU A 34 4.08 5.89 4.56
C LEU A 34 5.34 5.16 4.11
N ARG A 35 5.85 5.51 2.92
CA ARG A 35 7.14 5.05 2.42
C ARG A 35 7.92 6.22 1.83
N LYS A 36 9.23 6.13 1.91
CA LYS A 36 10.12 7.11 1.29
C LYS A 36 10.07 6.93 -0.24
N HIS A 37 9.50 7.92 -0.92
CA HIS A 37 9.56 8.10 -2.37
C HIS A 37 10.75 9.01 -2.72
N ALA A 38 11.43 8.73 -3.83
CA ALA A 38 12.66 9.44 -4.21
C ALA A 38 12.42 10.95 -4.44
N VAL A 39 11.27 11.31 -5.03
CA VAL A 39 10.94 12.69 -5.41
C VAL A 39 10.04 13.38 -4.39
N PHE A 40 9.15 12.64 -3.73
CA PHE A 40 8.06 13.22 -2.94
C PHE A 40 8.26 13.10 -1.42
N GLY A 41 9.41 12.57 -0.98
CA GLY A 41 9.66 12.32 0.44
C GLY A 41 8.79 11.18 0.96
N TYR A 42 8.27 11.30 2.18
CA TYR A 42 7.44 10.25 2.78
C TYR A 42 5.97 10.44 2.43
N ILE A 43 5.45 9.60 1.55
CA ILE A 43 4.04 9.59 1.16
C ILE A 43 3.54 8.14 1.02
N THR A 44 2.22 7.97 0.93
CA THR A 44 1.62 6.67 0.66
C THR A 44 1.74 6.30 -0.83
N PRO A 45 1.67 4.99 -1.17
CA PRO A 45 1.60 4.56 -2.56
C PRO A 45 0.44 5.20 -3.32
N HIS A 46 -0.74 5.35 -2.69
CA HIS A 46 -1.89 5.99 -3.32
C HIS A 46 -1.61 7.46 -3.67
N GLU A 47 -1.04 8.24 -2.74
CA GLU A 47 -0.70 9.64 -3.01
C GLU A 47 0.36 9.78 -4.11
N THR A 48 1.28 8.81 -4.23
CA THR A 48 2.25 8.78 -5.34
C THR A 48 1.52 8.69 -6.68
N HIS A 49 0.58 7.76 -6.81
CA HIS A 49 -0.22 7.61 -8.03
C HIS A 49 -1.04 8.87 -8.34
N GLN A 50 -1.68 9.49 -7.34
CA GLN A 50 -2.43 10.72 -7.55
C GLN A 50 -1.55 11.86 -8.06
N ARG A 51 -0.36 12.05 -7.47
CA ARG A 51 0.56 13.11 -7.89
C ARG A 51 1.07 12.87 -9.31
N LEU A 52 1.45 11.64 -9.65
CA LEU A 52 1.89 11.31 -11.00
C LEU A 52 0.78 11.54 -12.04
N GLN A 53 -0.47 11.18 -11.72
CA GLN A 53 -1.62 11.43 -12.60
C GLN A 53 -1.88 12.92 -12.78
N ASN A 54 -1.79 13.71 -11.71
CA ASN A 54 -1.96 15.17 -11.78
C ASN A 54 -0.85 15.83 -12.61
N ASP A 55 0.41 15.40 -12.45
CA ASP A 55 1.54 15.90 -13.22
C ASP A 55 1.37 15.58 -14.72
N GLN A 56 0.89 14.36 -15.03
CA GLN A 56 0.56 13.98 -16.40
C GLN A 56 -0.58 14.81 -16.99
N ALA A 57 -1.64 15.07 -16.21
CA ALA A 57 -2.76 15.89 -16.64
C ALA A 57 -2.37 17.36 -16.84
N LEU A 58 -1.43 17.88 -16.06
CA LEU A 58 -0.92 19.26 -16.20
C LEU A 58 0.01 19.42 -17.42
N ALA A 59 0.63 18.33 -17.88
CA ALA A 59 1.56 18.33 -19.00
C ALA A 59 0.88 18.12 -20.38
N ALA A 60 -0.42 17.81 -20.41
CA ALA A 60 -1.22 17.57 -21.62
C ALA A 60 -2.01 18.82 -22.04
#